data_AF-A0A7X0HUE1-F1
#
_entry.id   AF-A0A7X0HUE1-F1
#
_cell.length_a   1.000
_cell.length_b   1.000
_cell.length_c   1.000
_cell.angle_alpha   90.00
_cell.angle_beta   90.00
_cell.angle_gamma   90.00
#
_symmetry.space_group_name_H-M   'P 1'
#
loop_
_entity.id
_entity.type
_entity.pdbx_description
1 polymer ?
#
loop_
_entity_poly.entity_id
_entity_poly.type
_entity_poly.pdbx_seq_one_letter_code
_entity_poly.pdbx_strand_id
1 'polypeptide(L)'
;MISKEDVAHMANVNAEWASVLNLFQNHSKLQNYLTAKYFDLNHGFIHVKQLLKVSKPWSKSEQFMLRLAIHLFNGEVKVDLNDIDYLDLTNKQLVMEALKIRFKGM
;
A
#
# COMPACT_ATOMS: atom_id res chain seq x y z
N MET A 1 -15.41 -6.96 5.35
CA MET A 1 -14.50 -6.95 4.19
C MET A 1 -14.96 -5.81 3.30
N ILE A 2 -14.04 -4.99 2.75
CA ILE A 2 -14.42 -3.93 1.80
C ILE A 2 -14.90 -4.63 0.52
N SER A 3 -15.93 -4.10 -0.14
CA SER A 3 -16.42 -4.69 -1.39
C SER A 3 -15.39 -4.54 -2.51
N LYS A 4 -15.40 -5.46 -3.49
CA LYS A 4 -14.48 -5.36 -4.63
C LYS A 4 -14.81 -4.16 -5.51
N GLU A 5 -16.10 -3.84 -5.58
CA GLU A 5 -16.65 -2.71 -6.31
C GLU A 5 -16.13 -1.38 -5.76
N ASP A 6 -16.13 -1.22 -4.42
CA ASP A 6 -15.62 0.01 -3.78
C ASP A 6 -14.13 0.18 -4.01
N VAL A 7 -13.35 -0.92 -3.91
CA VAL A 7 -11.91 -0.89 -4.17
C VAL A 7 -11.64 -0.53 -5.64
N ALA A 8 -12.36 -1.13 -6.58
CA ALA A 8 -12.22 -0.82 -8.00
C ALA A 8 -12.61 0.63 -8.31
N HIS A 9 -13.68 1.14 -7.70
CA HIS A 9 -14.07 2.53 -7.85
C HIS A 9 -12.96 3.46 -7.35
N MET A 10 -12.46 3.24 -6.14
CA MET A 10 -11.40 4.08 -5.55
C MET A 10 -10.08 4.02 -6.31
N ALA A 11 -9.72 2.87 -6.87
CA ALA A 11 -8.52 2.73 -7.70
C ALA A 11 -8.59 3.57 -9.00
N ASN A 12 -9.79 3.95 -9.46
CA ASN A 12 -9.97 4.81 -10.63
C ASN A 12 -10.08 6.30 -10.30
N VAL A 13 -10.15 6.67 -9.01
CA VAL A 13 -10.28 8.08 -8.59
C VAL A 13 -8.99 8.84 -8.86
N ASN A 14 -7.86 8.34 -8.39
CA ASN A 14 -6.56 8.98 -8.55
C ASN A 14 -5.40 8.00 -8.43
N ALA A 15 -4.20 8.44 -8.83
CA ALA A 15 -3.01 7.58 -8.88
C ALA A 15 -2.53 7.20 -7.47
N GLU A 16 -2.90 8.00 -6.47
CA GLU A 16 -2.59 7.79 -5.06
C GLU A 16 -3.30 6.58 -4.48
N TRP A 17 -4.61 6.50 -4.70
CA TRP A 17 -5.41 5.35 -4.33
C TRP A 17 -5.06 4.13 -5.17
N ALA A 18 -4.88 4.31 -6.47
CA ALA A 18 -4.52 3.22 -7.37
C ALA A 18 -3.25 2.49 -6.93
N SER A 19 -2.19 3.22 -6.56
CA SER A 19 -0.91 2.60 -6.17
C SER A 19 -0.98 1.88 -4.82
N VAL A 20 -1.68 2.47 -3.85
CA VAL A 20 -1.91 1.86 -2.53
C VAL A 20 -2.71 0.57 -2.66
N LEU A 21 -3.83 0.63 -3.40
CA LEU A 21 -4.72 -0.51 -3.56
C LEU A 21 -4.02 -1.63 -4.33
N ASN A 22 -3.19 -1.31 -5.34
CA ASN A 22 -2.38 -2.30 -6.02
C ASN A 22 -1.46 -3.08 -5.05
N LEU A 23 -0.75 -2.38 -4.16
CA LEU A 23 0.10 -3.03 -3.16
C LEU A 23 -0.72 -3.88 -2.18
N PHE A 24 -1.85 -3.35 -1.69
CA PHE A 24 -2.68 -4.05 -0.72
C PHE A 24 -3.40 -5.26 -1.33
N GLN A 25 -3.84 -5.21 -2.59
CA GLN A 25 -4.54 -6.33 -3.23
C GLN A 25 -3.60 -7.48 -3.60
N ASN A 26 -2.35 -7.18 -3.96
CA ASN A 26 -1.44 -8.19 -4.53
C ASN A 26 -0.37 -8.69 -3.55
N HIS A 27 -0.11 -7.97 -2.44
CA HIS A 27 0.86 -8.44 -1.44
C HIS A 27 0.21 -9.39 -0.42
N SER A 28 0.80 -10.58 -0.27
CA SER A 28 0.28 -11.68 0.56
C SER A 28 -0.06 -11.29 2.00
N LYS A 29 0.75 -10.40 2.60
CA LYS A 29 0.49 -9.84 3.94
C LYS A 29 -0.52 -8.72 3.94
N LEU A 30 -0.41 -7.77 3.01
CA LEU A 30 -1.15 -6.50 3.07
C LEU A 30 -2.63 -6.71 2.77
N GLN A 31 -2.98 -7.67 1.92
CA GLN A 31 -4.38 -8.01 1.60
C GLN A 31 -5.21 -8.29 2.85
N ASN A 32 -4.61 -8.87 3.90
CA ASN A 32 -5.30 -9.16 5.16
C ASN A 32 -5.65 -7.90 5.96
N TYR A 33 -5.08 -6.74 5.59
CA TYR A 33 -5.28 -5.45 6.24
C TYR A 33 -6.07 -4.47 5.36
N LEU A 34 -6.47 -4.85 4.15
CA LEU A 34 -7.41 -4.08 3.33
C LEU A 34 -8.84 -4.25 3.85
N THR A 35 -9.12 -3.61 4.98
CA THR A 35 -10.39 -3.74 5.72
C THR A 35 -10.91 -2.37 6.15
N ALA A 36 -12.22 -2.28 6.38
CA ALA A 36 -12.88 -1.06 6.89
C ALA A 36 -12.35 -0.59 8.25
N LYS A 37 -11.56 -1.42 8.95
CA LYS A 37 -10.85 -1.02 10.17
C LYS A 37 -9.72 -0.02 9.89
N TYR A 38 -9.06 -0.14 8.74
CA TYR A 38 -7.89 0.67 8.38
C TYR A 38 -8.13 1.61 7.20
N PHE A 39 -9.14 1.34 6.39
CA PHE A 39 -9.47 2.09 5.19
C PHE A 39 -10.91 2.59 5.26
N ASP A 40 -11.07 3.91 5.21
CA ASP A 40 -12.34 4.57 5.01
C ASP A 40 -12.40 5.08 3.57
N LEU A 41 -12.88 4.22 2.67
CA LEU A 41 -12.96 4.55 1.25
C LEU A 41 -13.99 5.64 0.95
N ASN A 42 -15.06 5.74 1.74
CA ASN A 42 -16.11 6.75 1.54
C ASN A 42 -15.59 8.16 1.81
N HIS A 43 -14.71 8.31 2.80
CA HIS A 43 -14.10 9.59 3.16
C HIS A 43 -12.67 9.76 2.61
N GLY A 44 -12.17 8.78 1.83
CA GLY A 44 -10.84 8.84 1.24
C GLY A 44 -9.72 8.90 2.28
N PHE A 45 -9.80 8.13 3.37
CA PHE A 45 -8.85 8.16 4.46
C PHE A 45 -8.25 6.79 4.81
N ILE A 46 -6.98 6.79 5.25
CA ILE A 46 -6.26 5.59 5.75
C ILE A 46 -5.83 5.83 7.20
N HIS A 47 -6.14 4.90 8.10
CA HIS A 47 -5.72 4.96 9.50
C HIS A 47 -4.23 4.56 9.68
N VAL A 48 -3.33 5.40 9.18
CA VAL A 48 -1.86 5.20 9.15
C VAL A 48 -1.29 4.78 10.49
N LYS A 49 -1.61 5.50 11.58
CA LYS A 49 -1.10 5.18 12.93
C LYS A 49 -1.47 3.77 13.40
N GLN A 50 -2.67 3.30 13.04
CA GLN A 50 -3.12 1.97 13.42
C GLN A 50 -2.41 0.90 12.59
N LEU A 51 -2.25 1.11 11.28
CA LEU A 51 -1.49 0.22 10.40
C LEU A 51 -0.04 0.07 10.86
N LEU A 52 0.65 1.19 11.15
CA LEU A 52 2.02 1.16 11.67
C LEU A 52 2.13 0.47 13.04
N LYS A 53 1.09 0.58 13.88
CA LYS A 53 1.07 -0.10 15.18
C LYS A 53 0.97 -1.62 15.00
N VAL A 54 0.12 -2.10 14.10
CA VAL A 54 -0.06 -3.54 13.88
C VAL A 54 1.05 -4.17 13.06
N SER A 55 1.85 -3.37 12.33
CA SER A 55 2.99 -3.84 11.55
C SER A 55 4.28 -4.00 12.34
N LYS A 56 4.34 -3.53 13.59
CA LYS A 56 5.52 -3.66 14.45
C LYS A 56 6.14 -5.06 14.52
N PRO A 57 5.36 -6.17 14.61
CA PRO A 57 5.92 -7.51 14.67
C PRO A 57 6.16 -8.15 13.30
N TRP A 58 5.90 -7.44 12.18
CA TRP A 58 6.10 -8.00 10.84
C TRP A 58 7.58 -8.05 10.48
N SER A 59 7.91 -8.83 9.45
CA SER A 59 9.26 -8.82 8.87
C SER A 59 9.63 -7.45 8.29
N LYS A 60 10.93 -7.21 8.10
CA LYS A 60 11.42 -5.96 7.49
C LYS A 60 10.81 -5.71 6.11
N SER A 61 10.73 -6.74 5.27
CA SER A 61 10.11 -6.69 3.94
C SER A 61 8.63 -6.28 4.02
N GLU A 62 7.84 -6.93 4.88
CA GLU A 62 6.42 -6.58 5.05
C GLU A 62 6.23 -5.15 5.60
N GLN A 63 7.09 -4.72 6.54
CA GLN A 63 7.07 -3.36 7.05
C GLN A 63 7.43 -2.35 5.94
N PHE A 64 8.42 -2.64 5.11
CA PHE A 64 8.79 -1.81 3.96
C PHE A 64 7.60 -1.65 3.01
N MET A 65 6.95 -2.75 2.63
CA MET A 65 5.80 -2.72 1.70
C MET A 65 4.66 -1.84 2.23
N LEU A 66 4.35 -1.94 3.53
CA LEU A 66 3.34 -1.06 4.15
C LEU A 66 3.77 0.40 4.14
N ARG A 67 5.01 0.69 4.55
CA ARG A 67 5.52 2.05 4.62
C ARG A 67 5.57 2.69 3.24
N LEU A 68 5.96 1.92 2.22
CA LEU A 68 5.91 2.35 0.84
C LEU A 68 4.49 2.66 0.40
N ALA A 69 3.51 1.80 0.67
CA ALA A 69 2.12 2.09 0.32
C ALA A 69 1.64 3.42 0.91
N ILE A 70 1.90 3.66 2.20
CA ILE A 70 1.53 4.91 2.86
C ILE A 70 2.33 6.10 2.30
N HIS A 71 3.62 5.92 2.06
CA HIS A 71 4.48 6.94 1.47
C HIS A 71 3.98 7.35 0.09
N LEU A 72 3.61 6.38 -0.75
CA LEU A 72 2.97 6.67 -2.02
C LEU A 72 1.72 7.49 -1.70
N PHE A 73 0.73 6.98 -0.97
CA PHE A 73 -0.53 7.67 -0.70
C PHE A 73 -0.39 9.19 -0.45
N ASN A 74 0.29 9.58 0.63
CA ASN A 74 0.33 10.95 1.12
C ASN A 74 1.71 11.44 1.61
N GLY A 75 2.77 10.63 1.48
CA GLY A 75 4.11 10.99 1.92
C GLY A 75 4.31 11.07 3.44
N GLU A 76 3.31 10.73 4.26
CA GLU A 76 3.35 10.87 5.74
C GLU A 76 4.46 10.01 6.36
N VAL A 77 4.79 8.89 5.73
CA VAL A 77 5.82 7.97 6.18
C VAL A 77 7.05 8.08 5.30
N LYS A 78 8.23 8.30 5.91
CA LYS A 78 9.50 8.23 5.19
C LYS A 78 9.88 6.78 4.91
N VAL A 79 10.38 6.55 3.70
CA VAL A 79 10.86 5.27 3.19
C VAL A 79 12.31 5.46 2.73
N ASP A 80 13.18 4.55 3.15
CA ASP A 80 14.51 4.42 2.57
C ASP A 80 14.42 3.44 1.40
N LEU A 81 14.70 3.89 0.18
CA LEU A 81 14.61 3.02 -1.00
C LEU A 81 15.70 1.94 -1.02
N ASN A 82 16.78 2.09 -0.23
CA ASN A 82 17.77 1.02 -0.09
C ASN A 82 17.18 -0.23 0.58
N ASP A 83 16.08 -0.09 1.35
CA ASP A 83 15.38 -1.23 1.95
C ASP A 83 14.72 -2.15 0.90
N ILE A 84 14.66 -1.75 -0.38
CA ILE A 84 14.25 -2.61 -1.50
C ILE A 84 15.13 -3.85 -1.60
N ASP A 85 16.39 -3.80 -1.15
CA ASP A 85 17.30 -4.94 -1.18
C ASP A 85 16.82 -6.12 -0.31
N TYR A 86 15.97 -5.86 0.69
CA TYR A 86 15.36 -6.91 1.51
C TYR A 86 14.18 -7.63 0.86
N LEU A 87 13.73 -7.18 -0.32
CA LEU A 87 12.61 -7.76 -1.03
C LEU A 87 13.05 -8.92 -1.92
N ASP A 88 12.20 -9.95 -1.98
CA ASP A 88 12.28 -10.96 -3.04
C ASP A 88 11.86 -10.36 -4.41
N LEU A 89 12.06 -11.14 -5.47
CA LEU A 89 11.78 -10.69 -6.84
C LEU A 89 10.30 -10.30 -7.04
N THR A 90 9.38 -11.04 -6.45
CA THR A 90 7.93 -10.81 -6.55
C THR A 90 7.55 -9.47 -5.92
N ASN A 91 8.07 -9.20 -4.72
CA ASN A 91 7.83 -7.95 -4.02
C ASN A 91 8.50 -6.76 -4.72
N LYS A 92 9.69 -6.95 -5.31
CA LYS A 92 10.32 -5.92 -6.15
C LYS A 92 9.48 -5.55 -7.36
N GLN A 93 8.93 -6.55 -8.08
CA GLN A 93 8.05 -6.31 -9.22
C GLN A 93 6.80 -5.53 -8.80
N LEU A 94 6.18 -5.92 -7.69
CA LEU A 94 4.99 -5.26 -7.16
C LEU A 94 5.25 -3.81 -6.76
N VAL A 95 6.42 -3.52 -6.16
CA VAL A 95 6.89 -2.15 -5.88
C VAL A 95 6.99 -1.33 -7.17
N MET A 96 7.61 -1.89 -8.20
CA MET A 96 7.79 -1.20 -9.49
C MET A 96 6.45 -0.90 -10.17
N GLU A 97 5.50 -1.84 -10.13
CA GLU A 97 4.14 -1.62 -10.64
C GLU A 97 3.43 -0.49 -9.90
N ALA A 98 3.48 -0.48 -8.57
CA ALA A 98 2.88 0.58 -7.77
C ALA A 98 3.49 1.96 -8.04
N LEU A 99 4.81 2.03 -8.25
CA LEU A 99 5.51 3.25 -8.65
C LEU A 99 5.07 3.73 -10.04
N LYS A 100 4.96 2.82 -11.03
CA LYS A 100 4.46 3.14 -12.37
C LYS A 100 3.04 3.69 -12.34
N ILE A 101 2.17 3.09 -11.52
CA ILE A 101 0.81 3.58 -11.30
C ILE A 101 0.83 4.99 -10.72
N ARG A 102 1.59 5.20 -9.63
CA ARG A 102 1.64 6.49 -8.94
C ARG A 102 2.15 7.62 -9.83
N PHE A 103 3.22 7.37 -10.57
CA PHE A 103 3.92 8.39 -11.36
C PHE A 103 3.55 8.35 -12.85
N LYS A 104 2.44 7.67 -13.20
CA LYS A 104 1.91 7.56 -14.57
C LYS A 104 2.99 7.24 -15.61
N GLY A 105 3.62 6.08 -15.46
CA GLY A 105 4.40 5.44 -16.53
C GLY A 105 5.84 5.94 -16.72
N MET A 106 6.65 5.94 -15.66
CA MET A 106 8.10 5.78 -15.86
C MET A 106 8.41 4.51 -16.67
#